data_AF-A0A9D0YLX0-F1
#
_entry.id   AF-A0A9D0YLX0-F1
#
_cell.length_a   1.000
_cell.length_b   1.000
_cell.length_c   1.000
_cell.angle_alpha   90.00
_cell.angle_beta   90.00
_cell.angle_gamma   90.00
#
_symmetry.space_group_name_H-M   'P 1'
#
loop_
_entity.id
_entity.type
_entity.pdbx_description
1 polymer ?
#
loop_
_entity_poly.entity_id
_entity_poly.type
_entity_poly.pdbx_seq_one_letter_code
_entity_poly.pdbx_strand_id
1 'polypeptide(L)'
;MILIFFTSCIKDDYITQTYDKDLVKEQFTCLKLHLSPYSSKTINTAKSLYTFNDNCQNTLEIKYKSKIACNSKHNTNKQFNSFIQLSILKDNKLIYVVYKDLKDDVNINEEIKKGYKKLCQTINL
;
A
#
# COMPACT_ATOMS: atom_id res chain seq x y z
N MET A 1 -0.88 6.31 -44.17
CA MET A 1 -1.36 5.22 -43.31
C MET A 1 -0.42 5.12 -42.13
N ILE A 2 -0.77 5.72 -41.00
CA ILE A 2 0.06 5.75 -39.79
C ILE A 2 -0.47 4.64 -38.87
N LEU A 3 0.33 3.59 -38.66
CA LEU A 3 0.10 2.60 -37.61
C LEU A 3 0.44 3.24 -36.26
N ILE A 4 -0.58 3.52 -35.45
CA ILE A 4 -0.38 3.89 -34.05
C ILE A 4 -0.41 2.59 -33.24
N PHE A 5 0.77 2.14 -32.81
CA PHE A 5 0.91 1.07 -31.83
C PHE A 5 0.62 1.64 -30.43
N PHE A 6 -0.60 1.49 -29.95
CA PHE A 6 -0.89 1.65 -28.52
C PHE A 6 -0.45 0.39 -27.78
N THR A 7 0.80 0.37 -27.33
CA THR A 7 1.24 -0.62 -26.34
C THR A 7 0.71 -0.19 -24.98
N SER A 8 -0.50 -0.63 -24.61
CA SER A 8 -0.96 -0.54 -23.23
C SER A 8 -0.18 -1.54 -22.38
N CYS A 9 0.98 -1.14 -21.87
CA CYS A 9 1.64 -1.87 -20.79
C CYS A 9 0.83 -1.66 -19.51
N ILE A 10 -0.15 -2.53 -19.25
CA ILE A 10 -0.70 -2.71 -17.91
C ILE A 10 0.43 -3.36 -17.10
N LYS A 11 1.34 -2.56 -16.57
CA LYS A 11 2.28 -3.03 -15.55
C LYS A 11 1.46 -3.28 -14.29
N ASP A 12 1.71 -4.40 -13.62
CA ASP A 12 1.22 -4.74 -12.28
C ASP A 12 1.74 -3.70 -11.25
N ASP A 13 1.27 -2.46 -11.36
CA ASP A 13 1.66 -1.31 -10.55
C ASP A 13 0.66 -1.08 -9.42
N TYR A 14 1.04 -0.26 -8.46
CA TYR A 14 0.21 0.09 -7.31
C TYR A 14 -1.01 0.93 -7.74
N ILE A 15 -2.17 0.53 -7.24
CA ILE A 15 -3.41 1.29 -7.33
C ILE A 15 -3.39 2.31 -6.19
N THR A 16 -3.69 3.57 -6.49
CA THR A 16 -3.75 4.62 -5.48
C THR A 16 -5.14 5.25 -5.42
N GLN A 17 -5.55 5.67 -4.22
CA GLN A 17 -6.85 6.31 -4.02
C GLN A 17 -6.74 7.42 -2.98
N THR A 18 -7.11 8.64 -3.37
CA THR A 18 -7.18 9.81 -2.49
C THR A 18 -8.63 10.07 -2.10
N TYR A 19 -8.90 10.06 -0.80
CA TYR A 19 -10.23 10.30 -0.24
C TYR A 19 -10.42 11.77 0.17
N ASP A 20 -9.35 12.40 0.67
CA ASP A 20 -9.34 13.82 1.02
C ASP A 20 -8.09 14.49 0.44
N LYS A 21 -8.29 15.31 -0.59
CA LYS A 21 -7.18 15.95 -1.32
C LYS A 21 -6.52 17.07 -0.54
N ASP A 22 -7.27 17.72 0.36
CA ASP A 22 -6.75 18.87 1.09
C ASP A 22 -5.89 18.37 2.25
N LEU A 23 -6.36 17.36 2.99
CA LEU A 23 -5.58 16.72 4.04
C LEU A 23 -4.29 16.04 3.52
N VAL A 24 -4.28 15.54 2.29
CA VAL A 24 -3.09 14.92 1.68
C VAL A 24 -2.02 15.95 1.29
N LYS A 25 -2.40 17.21 1.02
CA LYS A 25 -1.47 18.29 0.67
C LYS A 25 -0.81 18.93 1.88
N GLU A 26 -1.41 18.79 3.06
CA GLU A 26 -0.84 19.28 4.31
C GLU A 26 0.54 18.67 4.56
N GLN A 27 1.40 19.41 5.26
CA GLN A 27 2.72 18.91 5.64
C GLN A 27 2.57 17.91 6.81
N PHE A 28 3.05 16.70 6.62
CA PHE A 28 3.05 15.67 7.65
C PHE A 28 4.31 15.82 8.49
N THR A 29 4.19 16.34 9.71
CA THR A 29 5.33 16.52 10.61
C THR A 29 5.79 15.22 11.26
N CYS A 30 4.88 14.25 11.41
CA CYS A 30 5.17 12.95 11.98
C CYS A 30 4.10 11.90 11.64
N LEU A 31 4.44 10.63 11.83
CA LEU A 31 3.56 9.48 11.62
C LEU A 31 3.65 8.51 12.81
N LYS A 32 2.53 7.89 13.15
CA LYS A 32 2.48 6.65 13.96
C LYS A 32 2.34 5.43 13.04
N LEU A 33 2.87 4.28 13.44
CA LEU A 33 2.79 3.04 12.65
C LEU A 33 1.70 2.12 13.19
N HIS A 34 0.81 1.66 12.32
CA HIS A 34 -0.14 0.59 12.60
C HIS A 34 0.08 -0.57 11.62
N LEU A 35 0.06 -1.82 12.10
CA LEU A 35 0.28 -3.01 11.27
C LEU A 35 -0.86 -4.00 11.46
N SER A 36 -1.41 -4.53 10.37
CA SER A 36 -2.51 -5.50 10.44
C SER A 36 -2.45 -6.53 9.29
N PRO A 37 -2.26 -7.83 9.54
CA PRO A 37 -1.96 -8.49 10.79
C PRO A 37 -0.48 -8.32 11.17
N TYR A 38 -0.20 -8.39 12.47
CA TYR A 38 1.15 -8.32 13.01
C TYR A 38 1.94 -9.58 12.63
N SER A 39 2.96 -9.44 11.76
CA SER A 39 3.99 -10.48 11.57
C SER A 39 5.35 -9.90 11.94
N SER A 40 6.17 -10.64 12.70
CA SER A 40 7.51 -10.19 13.13
C SER A 40 8.41 -9.79 11.96
N LYS A 41 8.27 -10.47 10.82
CA LYS A 41 9.06 -10.19 9.61
C LYS A 41 8.70 -8.85 8.96
N THR A 42 7.41 -8.49 8.89
CA THR A 42 6.97 -7.22 8.32
C THR A 42 7.15 -6.04 9.28
N ILE A 43 7.12 -6.29 10.60
CA ILE A 43 7.33 -5.26 11.64
C ILE A 43 8.69 -4.58 11.49
N ASN A 44 9.77 -5.35 11.33
CA ASN A 44 11.12 -4.77 11.27
C ASN A 44 11.32 -3.93 10.01
N THR A 45 10.82 -4.40 8.86
CA THR A 45 10.87 -3.62 7.62
C THR A 45 10.06 -2.34 7.76
N ALA A 46 8.82 -2.42 8.25
CA ALA A 46 7.97 -1.25 8.42
C ALA A 46 8.59 -0.20 9.36
N LYS A 47 9.11 -0.62 10.51
CA LYS A 47 9.80 0.26 11.48
C LYS A 47 11.05 0.93 10.92
N SER A 48 11.72 0.31 9.94
CA SER A 48 12.91 0.88 9.30
C SER A 48 12.61 1.97 8.26
N LEU A 49 11.34 2.16 7.87
CA LEU A 49 10.96 3.11 6.81
C LEU A 49 10.99 4.57 7.27
N TYR A 50 10.76 4.82 8.56
CA TYR A 50 10.60 6.16 9.14
C TYR A 50 10.76 6.12 10.65
N THR A 51 11.08 7.26 11.27
CA THR A 51 11.10 7.40 12.73
C THR A 51 9.68 7.68 13.23
N PHE A 52 8.92 6.63 13.52
CA PHE A 52 7.53 6.75 13.98
C PHE A 52 7.43 7.25 15.43
N ASN A 53 6.38 8.02 15.72
CA ASN A 53 6.05 8.50 17.06
C ASN A 53 4.58 8.16 17.36
N ASP A 54 4.36 7.43 18.46
CA ASP A 54 3.04 6.91 18.84
C ASP A 54 2.04 8.02 19.18
N ASN A 55 2.51 9.24 19.49
CA ASN A 55 1.67 10.41 19.79
C ASN A 55 1.23 11.18 18.53
N CYS A 56 1.58 10.72 17.32
CA CYS A 56 1.20 11.39 16.08
C CYS A 56 -0.28 11.20 15.76
N GLN A 57 -0.89 12.31 15.30
CA GLN A 57 -2.26 12.33 14.79
C GLN A 57 -2.39 11.48 13.51
N ASN A 58 -1.39 11.59 12.64
CA ASN A 58 -1.34 10.86 11.37
C ASN A 58 -0.80 9.45 11.57
N THR A 59 -1.42 8.48 10.91
CA THR A 59 -1.13 7.06 11.03
C THR A 59 -0.79 6.50 9.67
N LEU A 60 0.37 5.85 9.55
CA LEU A 60 0.64 4.92 8.47
C LEU A 60 0.15 3.54 8.91
N GLU A 61 -0.92 3.06 8.28
CA GLU A 61 -1.38 1.69 8.44
C GLU A 61 -0.85 0.82 7.28
N ILE A 62 -0.17 -0.28 7.61
CA ILE A 62 0.25 -1.27 6.61
C ILE A 62 -0.53 -2.56 6.85
N LYS A 63 -1.32 -2.93 5.83
CA LYS A 63 -2.12 -4.13 5.81
C LYS A 63 -1.54 -5.14 4.83
N TYR A 64 -1.30 -6.37 5.29
CA TYR A 64 -0.85 -7.46 4.41
C TYR A 64 -1.68 -8.71 4.67
N LYS A 65 -2.47 -9.14 3.69
CA LYS A 65 -3.25 -10.38 3.82
C LYS A 65 -2.71 -11.38 2.82
N SER A 66 -2.44 -12.60 3.28
CA SER A 66 -2.03 -13.72 2.43
C SER A 66 -2.99 -14.88 2.54
N LYS A 67 -2.83 -15.87 1.64
CA LYS A 67 -3.64 -17.09 1.60
C LYS A 67 -5.13 -16.77 1.47
N ILE A 68 -5.46 -15.78 0.66
CA ILE A 68 -6.84 -15.41 0.34
C ILE A 68 -7.40 -16.54 -0.53
N ALA A 69 -8.12 -17.46 0.12
CA ALA A 69 -8.76 -18.56 -0.57
C ALA A 69 -9.97 -18.05 -1.37
N CYS A 70 -9.87 -18.10 -2.69
CA CYS A 70 -11.03 -17.95 -3.57
C CYS A 70 -11.78 -19.28 -3.65
N ASN A 71 -12.82 -19.46 -2.83
CA ASN A 71 -13.65 -20.67 -2.83
C ASN A 71 -14.70 -20.70 -3.96
N SER A 72 -14.67 -19.76 -4.90
CA SER A 72 -15.62 -19.72 -6.01
C SER A 72 -15.15 -20.59 -7.16
N LYS A 73 -15.94 -21.61 -7.50
CA LYS A 73 -15.72 -22.49 -8.66
C LYS A 73 -15.76 -21.76 -10.01
N HIS A 74 -16.15 -20.48 -10.05
CA HIS A 74 -16.36 -19.70 -11.28
C HIS A 74 -15.35 -18.56 -11.49
N ASN A 75 -14.49 -18.25 -10.50
CA ASN A 75 -13.42 -17.27 -10.67
C ASN A 75 -12.10 -17.98 -11.02
N THR A 76 -11.76 -17.98 -12.30
CA THR A 76 -10.61 -18.68 -12.89
C THR A 76 -9.26 -17.99 -12.65
N ASN A 77 -9.24 -16.78 -12.09
CA ASN A 77 -8.00 -16.04 -11.92
C ASN A 77 -7.33 -16.36 -10.57
N LYS A 78 -6.75 -17.56 -10.47
CA LYS A 78 -5.98 -18.06 -9.32
C LYS A 78 -4.65 -17.31 -9.07
N GLN A 79 -4.37 -16.24 -9.83
CA GLN A 79 -3.02 -15.68 -9.91
C GLN A 79 -2.65 -14.79 -8.72
N PHE A 80 -3.63 -14.22 -8.01
CA PHE A 80 -3.40 -13.34 -6.86
C PHE A 80 -4.05 -13.93 -5.62
N ASN A 81 -3.25 -14.20 -4.59
CA ASN A 81 -3.71 -14.82 -3.34
C ASN A 81 -3.32 -14.01 -2.10
N SER A 82 -2.72 -12.86 -2.31
CA SER A 82 -2.32 -11.94 -1.27
C SER A 82 -2.42 -10.49 -1.76
N PHE A 83 -2.51 -9.55 -0.84
CA PHE A 83 -2.44 -8.12 -1.15
C PHE A 83 -1.65 -7.37 -0.09
N ILE A 84 -1.14 -6.22 -0.50
CA ILE A 84 -0.59 -5.21 0.39
C ILE A 84 -1.34 -3.90 0.23
N GLN A 85 -1.61 -3.23 1.35
CA GLN A 85 -2.22 -1.92 1.39
C GLN A 85 -1.46 -1.04 2.38
N LEU A 86 -1.08 0.16 1.96
CA LEU A 86 -0.57 1.21 2.83
C LEU A 86 -1.58 2.33 2.85
N SER A 87 -2.07 2.68 4.02
CA SER A 87 -3.08 3.71 4.22
C SER A 87 -2.51 4.84 5.07
N ILE A 88 -2.80 6.08 4.71
CA ILE A 88 -2.66 7.20 5.64
C ILE A 88 -4.03 7.49 6.26
N LEU A 89 -4.05 7.60 7.59
CA LEU A 89 -5.19 8.03 8.35
C LEU A 89 -4.85 9.28 9.17
N LYS A 90 -5.78 10.23 9.26
CA LYS A 90 -5.72 11.36 10.19
C LYS A 90 -6.91 11.26 11.12
N ASP A 91 -6.68 11.20 12.44
CA ASP A 91 -7.75 10.96 13.43
C ASP A 91 -8.63 9.74 13.10
N ASN A 92 -7.99 8.64 12.67
CA ASN A 92 -8.65 7.40 12.22
C ASN A 92 -9.54 7.54 10.97
N LYS A 93 -9.53 8.69 10.29
CA LYS A 93 -10.17 8.87 8.98
C LYS A 93 -9.19 8.56 7.87
N LEU A 94 -9.58 7.69 6.94
CA LEU A 94 -8.78 7.33 5.79
C LEU A 94 -8.65 8.51 4.82
N ILE A 95 -7.42 8.92 4.50
CA ILE A 95 -7.16 10.04 3.58
C ILE A 95 -6.54 9.60 2.25
N TYR A 96 -5.70 8.56 2.29
CA TYR A 96 -4.98 8.08 1.12
C TYR A 96 -4.66 6.59 1.23
N VAL A 97 -4.70 5.89 0.12
CA VAL A 97 -4.38 4.46 0.02
C VAL A 97 -3.44 4.21 -1.16
N VAL A 98 -2.47 3.33 -0.92
CA VAL A 98 -1.65 2.66 -1.93
C VAL A 98 -1.88 1.15 -1.78
N TYR A 99 -2.39 0.50 -2.81
CA TYR A 99 -2.83 -0.89 -2.80
C TYR A 99 -2.18 -1.68 -3.94
N LYS A 100 -1.88 -2.96 -3.71
CA LYS A 100 -1.44 -3.87 -4.76
C LYS A 100 -1.82 -5.32 -4.46
N ASP A 101 -2.38 -5.99 -5.46
CA ASP A 101 -2.54 -7.44 -5.48
C ASP A 101 -1.19 -8.12 -5.78
N LEU A 102 -0.92 -9.19 -5.05
CA LEU A 102 0.35 -9.90 -5.09
C LEU A 102 0.14 -11.34 -5.56
N LYS A 103 1.00 -11.74 -6.49
CA LYS A 103 1.13 -13.12 -6.96
C LYS A 103 1.90 -13.94 -5.93
N ASP A 104 1.88 -15.26 -6.10
CA ASP A 104 2.74 -16.16 -5.33
C ASP A 104 4.23 -15.79 -5.47
N ASP A 105 5.02 -16.10 -4.44
CA ASP A 105 6.48 -15.92 -4.37
C ASP A 105 7.03 -14.47 -4.31
N VAL A 106 6.18 -13.47 -4.09
CA VAL A 106 6.64 -12.07 -3.98
C VAL A 106 7.32 -11.78 -2.63
N ASN A 107 8.45 -11.07 -2.68
CA ASN A 107 9.12 -10.56 -1.48
C ASN A 107 8.34 -9.39 -0.86
N ILE A 108 7.57 -9.69 0.18
CA ILE A 108 6.71 -8.73 0.88
C ILE A 108 7.47 -7.52 1.43
N ASN A 109 8.70 -7.72 1.92
CA ASN A 109 9.47 -6.61 2.48
C ASN A 109 9.86 -5.59 1.39
N GLU A 110 10.16 -6.07 0.18
CA GLU A 110 10.42 -5.19 -0.96
C GLU A 110 9.15 -4.48 -1.44
N GLU A 111 7.99 -5.15 -1.43
CA GLU A 111 6.73 -4.49 -1.77
C GLU A 111 6.31 -3.46 -0.72
N ILE A 112 6.57 -3.70 0.58
CA ILE A 112 6.39 -2.67 1.63
C ILE A 112 7.21 -1.41 1.31
N LYS A 113 8.49 -1.56 0.97
CA LYS A 113 9.37 -0.43 0.62
C LYS A 113 8.90 0.30 -0.63
N LYS A 114 8.50 -0.43 -1.68
CA LYS A 114 8.00 0.17 -2.93
C LYS A 114 6.68 0.91 -2.72
N GLY A 115 5.74 0.30 -2.00
CA GLY A 115 4.49 0.93 -1.62
C GLY A 115 4.71 2.20 -0.80
N TYR A 116 5.65 2.17 0.16
CA TYR A 116 6.00 3.34 0.96
C TYR A 116 6.61 4.45 0.11
N LYS A 117 7.53 4.11 -0.79
CA LYS A 117 8.11 5.09 -1.74
C LYS A 117 7.02 5.74 -2.61
N LYS A 118 6.06 4.96 -3.11
CA LYS A 118 4.92 5.47 -3.89
C LYS A 118 4.05 6.40 -3.07
N LEU A 119 3.85 6.08 -1.80
CA LEU A 119 3.11 6.89 -0.85
C LEU A 119 3.81 8.23 -0.59
N CYS A 120 5.12 8.24 -0.34
CA CYS A 120 5.92 9.47 -0.16
C CYS A 120 5.98 10.38 -1.39
N GLN A 121 5.69 9.87 -2.59
CA GLN A 121 5.57 10.73 -3.78
C GLN A 121 4.29 11.58 -3.76
N THR A 122 3.32 11.21 -2.92
CA THR A 122 2.02 11.87 -2.84
C THR A 122 1.88 12.70 -1.57
N ILE A 123 2.42 12.21 -0.45
CA ILE A 123 2.37 12.92 0.82
C ILE A 123 3.66 13.71 1.05
N ASN A 124 3.52 14.93 1.54
CA ASN A 124 4.66 15.79 1.89
C ASN A 124 5.18 15.41 3.28
N LEU A 125 6.04 14.40 3.33
CA LEU A 125 6.70 13.90 4.54
C LEU A 125 8.11 14.46 4.73
#